data_AF-A0A1G8U5L5-F1
#
_entry.id   AF-A0A1G8U5L5-F1
#
_cell.length_a   1.000
_cell.length_b   1.000
_cell.length_c   1.000
_cell.angle_alpha   90.00
_cell.angle_beta   90.00
_cell.angle_gamma   90.00
#
_symmetry.space_group_name_H-M   'P 1'
#
loop_
_entity.id
_entity.type
_entity.pdbx_description
1 polymer ?
#
loop_
_entity_poly.entity_id
_entity_poly.type
_entity_poly.pdbx_seq_one_letter_code
_entity_poly.pdbx_strand_id
1 'polypeptide(L)'
;MAGKFKSGSGFERIAHSITTLSKAERQVFVLYWHIRRIGAAVWITVAVPGRMALMCGGRVFCSMISKDERGPHTLATEIKDRINLQEINCEKELTLAVIGGKWKLIILWHLGLEGTKRFSELKKLIPHITQKMLTNQLRELEEDQLVLRKVYAEVPPRVEYSLTDYGQSLLPVLRMMYDWGKDYGNNVVWKNNSQAGE
;
A
#
# COMPACT_ATOMS: atom_id res chain seq x y z
N MET A 1 -50.94 37.41 -49.26
CA MET A 1 -50.22 36.47 -50.16
C MET A 1 -48.71 36.72 -50.02
N ALA A 2 -47.89 35.70 -50.27
CA ALA A 2 -46.44 35.57 -49.98
C ALA A 2 -46.15 35.09 -48.54
N GLY A 3 -45.29 34.10 -48.26
CA GLY A 3 -44.50 33.20 -49.09
C GLY A 3 -44.15 31.94 -48.25
N LYS A 4 -44.08 30.77 -48.89
CA LYS A 4 -43.84 29.47 -48.22
C LYS A 4 -42.34 29.16 -48.13
N PHE A 5 -41.94 28.74 -46.93
CA PHE A 5 -40.64 28.18 -46.53
C PHE A 5 -40.15 27.05 -47.46
N LYS A 6 -38.86 27.09 -47.85
CA LYS A 6 -38.08 25.96 -48.38
C LYS A 6 -36.62 26.04 -47.94
N SER A 7 -36.12 24.94 -47.39
CA SER A 7 -34.73 24.38 -47.42
C SER A 7 -34.55 23.56 -46.14
N GLY A 8 -34.17 22.29 -46.13
CA GLY A 8 -33.36 21.54 -47.08
C GLY A 8 -32.11 21.08 -46.31
N SER A 9 -32.24 19.98 -45.58
CA SER A 9 -31.31 19.43 -44.60
C SER A 9 -29.98 18.96 -45.20
N GLY A 10 -28.87 19.54 -44.74
CA GLY A 10 -27.49 19.09 -45.03
C GLY A 10 -27.06 17.81 -44.30
N PHE A 11 -27.98 16.91 -43.97
CA PHE A 11 -27.71 15.70 -43.17
C PHE A 11 -27.61 14.40 -43.97
N GLU A 12 -27.97 14.39 -45.26
CA GLU A 12 -28.06 13.15 -46.06
C GLU A 12 -26.80 12.80 -46.86
N ARG A 13 -25.75 13.65 -46.88
CA ARG A 13 -24.54 13.39 -47.68
C ARG A 13 -23.37 12.72 -46.94
N ILE A 14 -23.44 12.52 -45.62
CA ILE A 14 -22.38 11.83 -44.86
C ILE A 14 -22.68 10.32 -44.74
N ALA A 15 -23.93 9.91 -44.89
CA ALA A 15 -24.37 8.51 -44.70
C ALA A 15 -23.93 7.53 -45.81
N HIS A 16 -23.41 8.03 -46.94
CA HIS A 16 -23.06 7.18 -48.10
C HIS A 16 -21.55 6.89 -48.25
N SER A 17 -20.69 7.48 -47.41
CA SER A 17 -19.23 7.25 -47.45
C SER A 17 -18.69 6.23 -46.44
N ILE A 18 -19.52 5.76 -45.49
CA ILE A 18 -19.07 4.85 -44.43
C ILE A 18 -19.52 3.40 -44.70
N THR A 19 -20.46 3.18 -45.63
CA THR A 19 -21.05 1.86 -45.93
C THR A 19 -20.29 0.99 -46.94
N THR A 20 -19.09 1.40 -47.39
CA THR A 20 -18.23 0.57 -48.28
C THR A 20 -17.01 -0.04 -47.58
N LEU A 21 -16.77 0.24 -46.30
CA LEU A 21 -15.79 -0.54 -45.50
C LEU A 21 -16.48 -1.70 -44.81
N SER A 22 -16.86 -2.65 -45.66
CA SER A 22 -17.34 -3.97 -45.34
C SER A 22 -16.18 -4.89 -44.92
N LYS A 23 -16.49 -5.79 -43.98
CA LYS A 23 -15.82 -7.07 -43.69
C LYS A 23 -14.52 -7.05 -42.89
N ALA A 24 -14.64 -6.76 -41.60
CA ALA A 24 -14.08 -7.66 -40.59
C ALA A 24 -14.88 -7.50 -39.29
N GLU A 25 -15.27 -8.63 -38.70
CA GLU A 25 -15.84 -8.74 -37.36
C GLU A 25 -17.33 -8.39 -37.21
N ARG A 26 -18.14 -9.40 -37.54
CA ARG A 26 -19.43 -9.64 -36.87
C ARG A 26 -19.15 -9.81 -35.38
N GLN A 27 -19.87 -9.09 -34.52
CA GLN A 27 -20.70 -9.67 -33.46
C GLN A 27 -21.65 -8.56 -32.96
N VAL A 28 -22.91 -8.91 -32.97
CA VAL A 28 -24.10 -8.08 -32.74
C VAL A 28 -24.29 -7.89 -31.23
N PHE A 29 -24.55 -6.66 -30.78
CA PHE A 29 -25.41 -6.47 -29.60
C PHE A 29 -26.42 -5.36 -29.88
N VAL A 30 -27.68 -5.79 -29.95
CA VAL A 30 -28.87 -4.98 -30.16
C VAL A 30 -29.11 -4.12 -28.92
N LEU A 31 -29.30 -2.82 -29.19
CA LEU A 31 -29.79 -1.79 -28.30
C LEU A 31 -31.06 -2.23 -27.54
N TYR A 32 -31.09 -2.06 -26.21
CA TYR A 32 -32.28 -1.59 -25.50
C TYR A 32 -31.95 -1.27 -24.03
N TRP A 33 -31.90 0.01 -23.63
CA TRP A 33 -32.61 0.47 -22.42
C TRP A 33 -32.65 2.00 -22.21
N HIS A 34 -33.87 2.46 -21.93
CA HIS A 34 -34.36 3.67 -21.26
C HIS A 34 -33.57 5.01 -21.32
N ILE A 35 -34.07 5.92 -22.15
CA ILE A 35 -33.93 7.37 -21.94
C ILE A 35 -34.88 7.75 -20.78
N ARG A 36 -34.33 8.22 -19.65
CA ARG A 36 -35.10 8.89 -18.59
C ARG A 36 -34.76 10.38 -18.61
N ARG A 37 -35.75 11.21 -18.96
CA ARG A 37 -35.62 12.66 -19.10
C ARG A 37 -35.72 13.32 -17.71
N ILE A 38 -34.66 13.95 -17.24
CA ILE A 38 -34.71 14.88 -16.09
C ILE A 38 -34.25 16.24 -16.62
N GLY A 39 -35.20 17.13 -16.89
CA GLY A 39 -34.94 18.48 -17.40
C GLY A 39 -34.51 18.54 -18.88
N ALA A 40 -33.75 19.59 -19.24
CA ALA A 40 -33.34 19.90 -20.61
C ALA A 40 -32.08 19.16 -21.10
N ALA A 41 -31.54 18.21 -20.32
CA ALA A 41 -30.35 17.45 -20.69
C ALA A 41 -30.71 16.03 -21.16
N VAL A 42 -30.22 15.65 -22.33
CA VAL A 42 -30.28 14.28 -22.87
C VAL A 42 -28.94 13.61 -22.60
N TRP A 43 -28.95 12.52 -21.86
CA TRP A 43 -27.75 11.74 -21.53
C TRP A 43 -27.67 10.53 -22.46
N ILE A 44 -26.58 10.42 -23.22
CA ILE A 44 -26.26 9.25 -24.04
C ILE A 44 -25.10 8.54 -23.35
N THR A 45 -25.35 7.32 -22.86
CA THR A 45 -24.29 6.45 -22.34
C THR A 45 -23.75 5.63 -23.50
N VAL A 46 -22.46 5.79 -23.82
CA VAL A 46 -21.75 4.93 -24.77
C VAL A 46 -20.93 3.93 -23.96
N ALA A 47 -21.22 2.64 -24.12
CA ALA A 47 -20.46 1.57 -23.49
C ALA A 47 -19.17 1.30 -24.28
N VAL A 48 -18.02 1.56 -23.69
CA VAL A 48 -16.70 1.11 -24.15
C VAL A 48 -16.20 0.05 -23.17
N PRO A 49 -15.60 -1.07 -23.61
CA PRO A 49 -15.13 -2.09 -22.68
C PRO A 49 -14.06 -1.50 -21.76
N GLY A 50 -14.34 -1.48 -20.45
CA GLY A 50 -13.35 -1.18 -19.41
C GLY A 50 -13.39 0.20 -18.74
N ARG A 51 -14.18 1.18 -19.18
CA ARG A 51 -14.37 2.47 -18.47
C ARG A 51 -15.75 3.09 -18.73
N MET A 52 -16.50 3.40 -17.66
CA MET A 52 -17.72 4.23 -17.75
C MET A 52 -17.34 5.72 -17.77
N ALA A 53 -17.95 6.50 -18.67
CA ALA A 53 -17.82 7.96 -18.72
C ALA A 53 -19.21 8.61 -18.84
N LEU A 54 -19.41 9.72 -18.13
CA LEU A 54 -20.62 10.55 -18.19
C LEU A 54 -20.25 11.92 -18.76
N MET A 55 -21.03 12.37 -19.76
CA MET A 55 -20.82 13.63 -20.48
C MET A 55 -21.89 14.65 -20.09
N CYS A 56 -21.50 15.85 -19.64
CA CYS A 56 -22.42 16.97 -19.42
C CYS A 56 -21.87 18.22 -20.13
N GLY A 57 -22.63 18.80 -21.05
CA GLY A 57 -22.30 20.09 -21.68
C GLY A 57 -21.02 20.13 -22.53
N GLY A 58 -20.69 19.04 -23.24
CA GLY A 58 -19.58 19.03 -24.20
C GLY A 58 -18.16 18.99 -23.59
N ARG A 59 -18.01 18.82 -22.28
CA ARG A 59 -16.73 18.53 -21.62
C ARG A 59 -16.73 17.14 -21.02
N VAL A 60 -15.71 16.35 -21.35
CA VAL A 60 -15.43 15.04 -20.74
C VAL A 60 -14.97 15.28 -19.31
N PHE A 61 -15.81 14.98 -18.33
CA PHE A 61 -15.36 14.84 -16.94
C PHE A 61 -14.84 13.41 -16.79
N CYS A 62 -13.56 13.22 -17.13
CA CYS A 62 -12.88 12.00 -16.71
C CYS A 62 -12.82 12.07 -15.18
N SER A 63 -13.29 11.03 -14.51
CA SER A 63 -13.10 10.86 -13.08
C SER A 63 -11.64 11.18 -12.75
N MET A 64 -11.42 12.16 -11.89
CA MET A 64 -10.20 12.18 -11.09
C MET A 64 -10.24 10.92 -10.21
N ILE A 65 -9.80 9.81 -10.80
CA ILE A 65 -8.98 8.84 -10.09
C ILE A 65 -7.96 9.69 -9.38
N SER A 66 -7.93 9.59 -8.05
CA SER A 66 -6.91 10.16 -7.20
C SER A 66 -5.56 10.01 -7.88
N LYS A 67 -5.09 11.10 -8.50
CA LYS A 67 -3.69 11.25 -8.77
C LYS A 67 -3.07 11.43 -7.41
N ASP A 68 -2.62 10.32 -6.84
CA ASP A 68 -1.55 10.35 -5.88
C ASP A 68 -0.32 10.85 -6.65
N GLU A 69 -0.22 12.17 -6.84
CA GLU A 69 0.98 12.88 -7.31
C GLU A 69 2.01 12.95 -6.16
N ARG A 70 2.23 11.81 -5.52
CA ARG A 70 3.39 11.58 -4.68
C ARG A 70 4.55 11.32 -5.64
N GLY A 71 5.45 12.29 -5.77
CA GLY A 71 6.66 12.23 -6.60
C GLY A 71 7.54 11.03 -6.22
N PRO A 72 8.76 10.87 -6.77
CA PRO A 72 9.66 9.82 -6.33
C PRO A 72 10.07 10.09 -4.87
N HIS A 73 9.26 9.62 -3.91
CA HIS A 73 9.62 9.58 -2.51
C HIS A 73 10.82 8.65 -2.43
N THR A 74 12.00 9.23 -2.24
CA THR A 74 13.15 8.44 -1.85
C THR A 74 12.81 7.74 -0.53
N LEU A 75 13.28 6.51 -0.30
CA LEU A 75 13.12 5.80 1.00
C LEU A 75 13.45 6.71 2.20
N ALA A 76 14.44 7.60 2.02
CA ALA A 76 14.81 8.61 3.01
C ALA A 76 13.72 9.64 3.31
N THR A 77 12.81 9.94 2.39
CA THR A 77 11.64 10.79 2.61
C THR A 77 10.59 10.07 3.45
N GLU A 78 10.38 8.77 3.22
CA GLU A 78 9.41 7.98 3.99
C GLU A 78 9.83 7.82 5.45
N ILE A 79 11.10 7.53 5.75
CA ILE A 79 11.62 7.44 7.14
C ILE A 79 11.37 8.76 7.92
N LYS A 80 11.55 9.90 7.25
CA LYS A 80 11.36 11.24 7.86
C LYS A 80 9.92 11.56 8.20
N ASP A 81 8.96 10.98 7.48
CA ASP A 81 7.54 11.24 7.70
C ASP A 81 6.98 10.39 8.86
N ARG A 82 7.59 9.24 9.15
CA ARG A 82 7.22 8.34 10.27
C ARG A 82 7.89 8.73 11.58
N ILE A 83 9.14 9.19 11.51
CA ILE A 83 9.93 9.60 12.66
C ILE A 83 9.90 11.13 12.69
N ASN A 84 9.20 11.73 13.67
CA ASN A 84 9.16 13.18 13.80
C ASN A 84 10.53 13.73 14.21
N LEU A 85 11.37 14.01 13.21
CA LEU A 85 12.74 14.50 13.42
C LEU A 85 12.78 15.87 14.10
N GLN A 86 11.67 16.63 14.11
CA GLN A 86 11.61 17.91 14.81
C GLN A 86 11.50 17.75 16.33
N GLU A 87 11.08 16.58 16.81
CA GLU A 87 10.95 16.27 18.25
C GLU A 87 12.17 15.51 18.80
N ILE A 88 13.09 15.07 17.94
CA ILE A 88 14.30 14.35 18.34
C ILE A 88 15.37 15.35 18.77
N ASN A 89 15.62 15.39 20.07
CA ASN A 89 16.62 16.24 20.69
C ASN A 89 18.04 15.66 20.58
N CYS A 90 18.20 14.35 20.29
CA CYS A 90 19.51 13.68 20.27
C CYS A 90 19.48 12.27 19.63
N GLU A 91 20.67 11.71 19.42
CA GLU A 91 20.90 10.41 18.76
C GLU A 91 20.28 9.22 19.50
N LYS A 92 20.18 9.29 20.85
CA LYS A 92 19.54 8.23 21.64
C LYS A 92 18.03 8.17 21.40
N GLU A 93 17.39 9.31 21.16
CA GLU A 93 15.96 9.38 20.85
C GLU A 93 15.70 8.89 19.43
N LEU A 94 16.60 9.19 18.48
CA LEU A 94 16.55 8.59 17.15
C LEU A 94 16.62 7.06 17.21
N THR A 95 17.55 6.53 18.01
CA THR A 95 17.67 5.08 18.22
C THR A 95 16.35 4.52 18.75
N LEU A 96 15.79 5.14 19.79
CA LEU A 96 14.51 4.73 20.37
C LEU A 96 13.34 4.84 19.39
N ALA A 97 13.31 5.84 18.52
CA ALA A 97 12.26 5.96 17.50
C ALA A 97 12.34 4.86 16.43
N VAL A 98 13.56 4.49 16.03
CA VAL A 98 13.80 3.44 15.02
C VAL A 98 13.44 2.06 15.58
N ILE A 99 14.03 1.69 16.71
CA ILE A 99 13.95 0.32 17.25
C ILE A 99 12.82 0.15 18.27
N GLY A 100 12.23 1.25 18.71
CA GLY A 100 11.17 1.28 19.70
C GLY A 100 9.88 0.64 19.22
N GLY A 101 9.02 0.36 20.19
CA GLY A 101 7.77 -0.36 19.99
C GLY A 101 7.85 -1.81 20.44
N LYS A 102 6.68 -2.39 20.69
CA LYS A 102 6.54 -3.72 21.32
C LYS A 102 7.16 -4.85 20.49
N TRP A 103 7.10 -4.76 19.17
CA TRP A 103 7.38 -5.89 18.28
C TRP A 103 8.72 -5.79 17.55
N LYS A 104 9.20 -4.59 17.23
CA LYS A 104 10.45 -4.39 16.45
C LYS A 104 11.64 -5.07 17.12
N LEU A 105 11.86 -4.84 18.42
CA LEU A 105 12.94 -5.48 19.19
C LEU A 105 12.86 -7.01 19.15
N ILE A 106 11.67 -7.59 19.31
CA ILE A 106 11.45 -9.04 19.30
C ILE A 106 11.78 -9.63 17.92
N ILE A 107 11.34 -8.98 16.85
CA ILE A 107 11.61 -9.41 15.47
C ILE A 107 13.12 -9.37 15.20
N LEU A 108 13.78 -8.26 15.52
CA LEU A 108 15.22 -8.06 15.32
C LEU A 108 16.04 -9.09 16.12
N TRP A 109 15.62 -9.41 17.34
CA TRP A 109 16.26 -10.43 18.18
C TRP A 109 16.23 -11.81 17.53
N HIS A 110 15.06 -12.27 17.07
CA HIS A 110 14.95 -13.58 16.42
C HIS A 110 15.73 -13.65 15.11
N LEU A 111 15.68 -12.60 14.28
CA LEU A 111 16.46 -12.55 13.03
C LEU A 111 17.98 -12.50 13.29
N GLY A 112 18.38 -11.90 14.42
CA GLY A 112 19.78 -11.82 14.83
C GLY A 112 20.36 -13.13 15.35
N LEU A 113 19.60 -13.86 16.16
CA LEU A 113 20.07 -15.11 16.77
C LEU A 113 19.87 -16.32 15.87
N GLU A 114 18.70 -16.43 15.25
CA GLU A 114 18.31 -17.61 14.49
C GLU A 114 18.53 -17.44 12.98
N GLY A 115 18.95 -16.24 12.56
CA GLY A 115 19.25 -15.92 11.17
C GLY A 115 18.01 -15.68 10.31
N THR A 116 18.10 -16.08 9.04
CA THR A 116 17.07 -15.81 8.04
C THR A 116 15.79 -16.60 8.32
N LYS A 117 14.62 -15.95 8.26
CA LYS A 117 13.32 -16.56 8.56
C LYS A 117 12.24 -16.19 7.54
N ARG A 118 11.29 -17.09 7.35
CA ARG A 118 10.04 -16.85 6.61
C ARG A 118 9.00 -16.18 7.52
N PHE A 119 8.00 -15.54 6.91
CA PHE A 119 6.91 -14.89 7.64
C PHE A 119 6.21 -15.82 8.63
N SER A 120 5.90 -17.05 8.21
CA SER A 120 5.22 -18.05 9.04
C SER A 120 6.07 -18.51 10.23
N GLU A 121 7.39 -18.53 10.08
CA GLU A 121 8.32 -18.89 11.16
C GLU A 121 8.38 -17.77 12.21
N LEU A 122 8.55 -16.51 11.77
CA LEU A 122 8.48 -15.35 12.66
C LEU A 122 7.14 -15.28 13.40
N LYS A 123 6.04 -15.57 12.72
CA LYS A 123 4.70 -15.63 13.30
C LYS A 123 4.55 -16.72 14.36
N LYS A 124 5.24 -17.86 14.20
CA LYS A 124 5.26 -18.95 15.20
C LYS A 124 6.12 -18.60 16.41
N LEU A 125 7.26 -17.93 16.19
CA LEU A 125 8.15 -17.46 17.25
C LEU A 125 7.49 -16.36 18.11
N ILE A 126 6.61 -15.57 17.51
CA ILE A 126 5.91 -14.46 18.17
C ILE A 126 4.40 -14.72 18.19
N PRO A 127 3.88 -15.62 19.04
CA PRO A 127 2.48 -16.06 18.97
C PRO A 127 1.46 -14.92 19.21
N HIS A 128 1.82 -13.90 19.98
CA HIS A 128 0.93 -12.80 20.37
C HIS A 128 0.80 -11.66 19.35
N ILE A 129 1.64 -11.60 18.31
CA ILE A 129 1.53 -10.57 17.27
C ILE A 129 0.40 -10.94 16.31
N THR A 130 -0.36 -10.00 15.75
CA THR A 130 -1.31 -10.33 14.67
C THR A 130 -0.59 -10.40 13.31
N GLN A 131 -1.19 -11.04 12.28
CA GLN A 131 -0.57 -11.07 10.94
C GLN A 131 -0.39 -9.65 10.38
N LYS A 132 -1.43 -8.82 10.47
CA LYS A 132 -1.39 -7.41 10.03
C LYS A 132 -0.29 -6.62 10.74
N MET A 133 -0.15 -6.78 12.05
CA MET A 133 0.90 -6.11 12.81
C MET A 133 2.28 -6.62 12.38
N LEU A 134 2.50 -7.93 12.22
CA LEU A 134 3.79 -8.45 11.77
C LEU A 134 4.17 -7.90 10.38
N THR A 135 3.23 -7.87 9.44
CA THR A 135 3.46 -7.29 8.11
C THR A 135 3.84 -5.82 8.19
N ASN A 136 3.11 -5.03 8.98
CA ASN A 136 3.42 -3.62 9.15
C ASN A 136 4.82 -3.45 9.73
N GLN A 137 5.13 -4.13 10.83
CA GLN A 137 6.43 -3.99 11.51
C GLN A 137 7.61 -4.44 10.64
N LEU A 138 7.46 -5.50 9.84
CA LEU A 138 8.49 -5.93 8.89
C LEU A 138 8.70 -4.91 7.78
N ARG A 139 7.62 -4.32 7.25
CA ARG A 139 7.71 -3.26 6.24
C ARG A 139 8.41 -2.03 6.81
N GLU A 140 8.06 -1.63 8.03
CA GLU A 140 8.73 -0.51 8.71
C GLU A 140 10.23 -0.78 8.92
N LEU A 141 10.60 -1.99 9.34
CA LEU A 141 12.01 -2.36 9.52
C LEU A 141 12.78 -2.48 8.19
N GLU A 142 12.10 -2.80 7.09
CA GLU A 142 12.64 -2.77 5.73
C GLU A 142 12.87 -1.32 5.25
N GLU A 143 11.89 -0.44 5.48
CA GLU A 143 11.99 1.00 5.22
C GLU A 143 13.13 1.63 6.05
N ASP A 144 13.27 1.24 7.32
CA ASP A 144 14.33 1.68 8.24
C ASP A 144 15.71 1.04 7.94
N GLN A 145 15.83 0.23 6.87
CA GLN A 145 17.05 -0.48 6.44
C GLN A 145 17.68 -1.42 7.48
N LEU A 146 16.90 -1.92 8.44
CA LEU A 146 17.36 -2.89 9.43
C LEU A 146 17.12 -4.33 8.99
N VAL A 147 16.08 -4.56 8.19
CA VAL A 147 15.68 -5.88 7.69
C VAL A 147 15.71 -5.90 6.17
N LEU A 148 16.32 -6.93 5.59
CA LEU A 148 16.30 -7.23 4.17
C LEU A 148 15.20 -8.26 3.88
N ARG A 149 14.29 -7.90 2.97
CA ARG A 149 13.29 -8.81 2.40
C ARG A 149 13.79 -9.37 1.07
N LYS A 150 13.94 -10.69 0.97
CA LYS A 150 14.36 -11.38 -0.25
C LYS A 150 13.25 -12.27 -0.77
N VAL A 151 12.88 -12.06 -2.04
CA VAL A 151 11.88 -12.88 -2.75
C VAL A 151 12.60 -13.84 -3.68
N TYR A 152 12.28 -15.13 -3.57
CA TYR A 152 12.80 -16.16 -4.46
C TYR A 152 11.69 -16.60 -5.42
N ALA A 153 11.96 -16.43 -6.72
CA ALA A 153 11.07 -16.84 -7.80
C ALA A 153 11.24 -18.34 -8.11
N GLU A 154 11.03 -19.18 -7.09
CA GLU A 154 10.92 -20.63 -7.24
C GLU A 154 9.44 -21.05 -7.13
N VAL A 155 9.12 -22.31 -7.44
CA VAL A 155 7.76 -22.85 -7.27
C VAL A 155 7.76 -23.76 -6.03
N PRO A 156 7.03 -23.44 -4.96
CA PRO A 156 6.23 -22.23 -4.72
C PRO A 156 7.10 -21.00 -4.35
N PRO A 157 6.64 -19.77 -4.66
CA PRO A 157 7.41 -18.56 -4.34
C PRO A 157 7.58 -18.44 -2.83
N ARG A 158 8.82 -18.17 -2.38
CA ARG A 158 9.14 -17.94 -0.97
C ARG A 158 9.67 -16.55 -0.73
N VAL A 159 9.38 -16.03 0.46
CA VAL A 159 9.88 -14.75 0.95
C VAL A 159 10.61 -14.99 2.25
N GLU A 160 11.80 -14.45 2.34
CA GLU A 160 12.68 -14.54 3.50
C GLU A 160 13.04 -13.15 4.01
N TYR A 161 13.19 -13.05 5.33
CA TYR A 161 13.59 -11.87 6.05
C TYR A 161 14.89 -12.16 6.78
N SER A 162 15.84 -11.23 6.69
CA SER A 162 17.15 -11.31 7.32
C SER A 162 17.56 -9.92 7.81
N LEU A 163 18.49 -9.81 8.75
CA LEU A 163 19.06 -8.51 9.10
C LEU A 163 19.97 -8.02 7.98
N THR A 164 19.97 -6.71 7.73
CA THR A 164 20.99 -6.05 6.91
C THR A 164 22.31 -5.98 7.68
N ASP A 165 23.42 -5.65 7.01
CA ASP A 165 24.71 -5.42 7.66
C ASP A 165 24.61 -4.33 8.74
N TYR A 166 23.81 -3.29 8.49
CA TYR A 166 23.52 -2.25 9.48
C TYR A 166 22.64 -2.78 10.63
N GLY A 167 21.61 -3.57 10.34
CA GLY A 167 20.80 -4.24 11.36
C GLY A 167 21.60 -5.17 12.27
N GLN A 168 22.64 -5.82 11.75
CA GLN A 168 23.56 -6.65 12.53
C GLN A 168 24.37 -5.82 13.55
N SER A 169 24.73 -4.58 13.20
CA SER A 169 25.44 -3.66 14.11
C SER A 169 24.65 -3.31 15.38
N LEU A 170 23.32 -3.49 15.36
CA LEU A 170 22.43 -3.26 16.50
C LEU A 170 22.39 -4.43 17.49
N LEU A 171 22.80 -5.64 17.10
CA LEU A 171 22.73 -6.83 17.96
C LEU A 171 23.42 -6.68 19.32
N PRO A 172 24.62 -6.06 19.43
CA PRO A 172 25.25 -5.83 20.73
C PRO A 172 24.36 -5.01 21.67
N VAL A 173 23.68 -3.98 21.14
CA VAL A 173 22.75 -3.13 21.91
C VAL A 173 21.56 -3.95 22.41
N LEU A 174 20.97 -4.78 21.55
CA LEU A 174 19.86 -5.65 21.94
C LEU A 174 20.26 -6.64 23.05
N ARG A 175 21.49 -7.18 22.99
CA ARG A 175 22.02 -8.06 24.05
C ARG A 175 22.18 -7.32 25.37
N MET A 176 22.73 -6.10 25.33
CA MET A 176 22.85 -5.28 26.54
C MET A 176 21.49 -4.97 27.16
N MET A 177 20.48 -4.66 26.34
CA MET A 177 19.11 -4.45 26.82
C MET A 177 18.51 -5.72 27.45
N TYR A 178 18.77 -6.88 26.84
CA TYR A 178 18.33 -8.18 27.37
C TYR A 178 18.99 -8.49 28.72
N ASP A 179 20.30 -8.36 28.82
CA ASP A 179 21.06 -8.64 30.04
C ASP A 179 20.65 -7.69 31.17
N TRP A 180 20.49 -6.40 30.87
CA TRP A 180 19.97 -5.43 31.83
C TRP A 180 18.56 -5.78 32.29
N GLY A 181 17.66 -6.16 31.36
CA GLY A 181 16.29 -6.55 31.69
C GLY A 181 16.23 -7.79 32.59
N LYS A 182 17.13 -8.75 32.37
CA LYS A 182 17.28 -9.94 33.23
C LYS A 182 17.74 -9.56 34.64
N ASP A 183 18.76 -8.72 34.75
CA ASP A 183 19.27 -8.25 36.05
C ASP A 183 18.21 -7.44 36.81
N TYR A 184 17.55 -6.49 36.14
CA TYR A 184 16.47 -5.69 36.71
C TYR A 184 15.31 -6.56 37.20
N GLY A 185 14.91 -7.57 36.42
CA GLY A 185 13.88 -8.53 36.82
C GLY A 185 14.24 -9.22 38.14
N ASN A 186 15.47 -9.72 38.26
CA ASN A 186 15.94 -10.39 39.48
C ASN A 186 16.03 -9.44 40.68
N ASN A 187 16.51 -8.21 40.47
CA ASN A 187 16.80 -7.26 41.54
C ASN A 187 15.59 -6.43 41.99
N VAL A 188 14.57 -6.25 41.15
CA VAL A 188 13.45 -5.34 41.42
C VAL A 188 12.10 -6.04 41.37
N VAL A 189 11.86 -6.90 40.37
CA VAL A 189 10.54 -7.51 40.16
C VAL A 189 10.34 -8.75 41.04
N TRP A 190 11.33 -9.64 41.08
CA TRP A 190 11.22 -10.96 41.72
C TRP A 190 11.77 -11.01 43.15
N LYS A 191 12.37 -9.92 43.63
CA LYS A 191 13.11 -9.87 44.91
C LYS A 191 12.23 -10.07 46.17
N ASN A 192 10.92 -9.87 46.08
CA ASN A 192 10.03 -9.79 47.26
C ASN A 192 9.25 -11.07 47.59
N ASN A 193 9.38 -12.16 46.81
CA ASN A 193 8.62 -13.40 47.06
C ASN A 193 9.35 -14.44 47.93
N SER A 194 10.55 -14.13 48.42
CA SER A 194 11.40 -15.08 49.16
C SER A 194 11.65 -14.70 50.63
N GLN A 195 11.03 -13.64 51.16
CA GLN A 195 11.21 -13.17 52.55
C GLN A 195 9.91 -13.20 53.40
N ALA A 196 8.83 -13.84 52.93
CA ALA A 196 7.54 -13.86 53.61
C ALA A 196 7.21 -15.21 54.30
N GLY A 197 8.22 -16.01 54.65
CA GLY A 197 8.01 -17.36 55.18
C GLY A 197 9.14 -17.90 56.04
N GLU A 198 9.65 -17.08 56.98
CA GLU A 198 10.46 -17.54 58.12
C GLU A 198 9.86 -17.00 59.42
#